data_AF-A0YAQ6-F1
#
_entry.id   AF-A0YAQ6-F1
#
_cell.length_a   1.000
_cell.length_b   1.000
_cell.length_c   1.000
_cell.angle_alpha   90.00
_cell.angle_beta   90.00
_cell.angle_gamma   90.00
#
_symmetry.space_group_name_H-M   'P 1'
#
loop_
_entity.id
_entity.type
_entity.pdbx_description
1 polymer ?
#
loop_
_entity_poly.entity_id
_entity_poly.type
_entity_poly.pdbx_seq_one_letter_code
_entity_poly.pdbx_strand_id
1 'polypeptide(L)'
;MLPIDAAPVFNWRILQVPFTMGLLGQRWLTRVRCINTTIHNDKKESFMPIDRRTFTLSTVSALSALALSPTVLAGEEKNKRIVLASRPVGKPTLENFRIEDVAIPKIADGQILLKTKYLSLDPYMRGRMNAGKSYASRVELGDVMVGGTVSEVVESRNSTFNRGDLVSSYSGWQSYEVSSGQGIMKLDPRIPKTSYALGVLGMPGLTGYVGLMDIGEPKAGETVVLAASTGAVGSVVGQLAKSKGCRVVGIAGAKEKCEYAVKELGYDACVSHYDSDMAQQLEAECPQGIDVYFENVGGSSWEAVMPLLNNHARIPVCGLIANYNATSLPPGPDRMSMLQSMILTKSIRMQGFIASDYFHRIPELVEEIGPLLASGQMKYKEHVVDGLDNAPEAFFGLFRGANFGKLVVKVS
;
A
#
# COMPACT_ATOMS: atom_id res chain seq x y z
N MET A 1 42.74 -16.25 -49.02
CA MET A 1 42.55 -17.70 -48.87
C MET A 1 41.87 -17.90 -47.52
N LEU A 2 40.59 -18.28 -47.56
CA LEU A 2 39.68 -18.72 -46.49
C LEU A 2 39.23 -17.73 -45.38
N PRO A 3 37.91 -17.42 -45.30
CA PRO A 3 37.25 -16.78 -44.17
C PRO A 3 36.69 -17.83 -43.18
N ILE A 4 36.44 -17.46 -41.92
CA ILE A 4 35.73 -18.30 -40.94
C ILE A 4 34.50 -17.55 -40.42
N ASP A 5 33.38 -17.92 -41.03
CA ASP A 5 32.06 -18.27 -40.51
C ASP A 5 31.39 -17.50 -39.36
N ALA A 6 30.24 -16.93 -39.74
CA ALA A 6 29.15 -16.50 -38.89
C ALA A 6 28.32 -17.69 -38.38
N ALA A 7 27.95 -17.64 -37.10
CA ALA A 7 27.02 -18.59 -36.47
C ALA A 7 25.54 -18.21 -36.73
N PRO A 8 24.58 -19.15 -36.64
CA PRO A 8 23.32 -19.09 -37.36
C PRO A 8 22.21 -18.28 -36.66
N VAL A 9 21.44 -17.57 -37.48
CA VAL A 9 20.17 -16.92 -37.13
C VAL A 9 19.06 -17.98 -37.12
N PHE A 10 18.48 -18.26 -35.95
CA PHE A 10 17.27 -19.08 -35.83
C PHE A 10 16.04 -18.26 -36.21
N ASN A 11 15.40 -18.68 -37.31
CA ASN A 11 14.22 -18.05 -37.89
C ASN A 11 12.97 -18.85 -37.47
N TRP A 12 12.19 -18.33 -36.53
CA TRP A 12 10.91 -18.95 -36.14
C TRP A 12 9.81 -18.51 -37.11
N ARG A 13 9.50 -19.37 -38.09
CA ARG A 13 8.26 -19.28 -38.89
C ARG A 13 7.10 -19.83 -38.07
N ILE A 14 6.16 -18.98 -37.68
CA ILE A 14 4.85 -19.43 -37.18
C ILE A 14 3.97 -19.75 -38.38
N LEU A 15 3.61 -21.02 -38.52
CA LEU A 15 2.57 -21.52 -39.42
C LEU A 15 1.21 -20.98 -38.97
N GLN A 16 0.57 -20.17 -39.83
CA GLN A 16 -0.85 -19.86 -39.71
C GLN A 16 -1.68 -21.04 -40.23
N VAL A 17 -2.58 -21.55 -39.40
CA VAL A 17 -3.66 -22.45 -39.80
C VAL A 17 -4.97 -21.69 -39.57
N PRO A 18 -5.85 -21.52 -40.58
CA PRO A 18 -7.11 -20.82 -40.41
C PRO A 18 -8.16 -21.76 -39.82
N PHE A 19 -8.86 -21.31 -38.78
CA PHE A 19 -10.07 -21.98 -38.30
C PHE A 19 -11.27 -21.07 -38.58
N THR A 20 -12.10 -21.49 -39.52
CA THR A 20 -13.41 -20.92 -39.82
C THR A 20 -14.47 -21.62 -38.97
N MET A 21 -15.31 -20.86 -38.27
CA MET A 21 -16.66 -21.28 -37.92
C MET A 21 -17.52 -20.03 -37.68
N GLY A 22 -18.55 -19.87 -38.49
CA GLY A 22 -19.59 -18.86 -38.31
C GLY A 22 -20.77 -19.43 -37.53
N LEU A 23 -21.55 -18.54 -36.89
CA LEU A 23 -22.98 -18.30 -37.17
C LEU A 23 -23.66 -17.53 -36.03
N LEU A 24 -24.49 -16.57 -36.45
CA LEU A 24 -25.78 -16.13 -35.87
C LEU A 24 -25.82 -15.44 -34.50
N GLY A 25 -26.51 -14.29 -34.44
CA GLY A 25 -27.21 -13.89 -33.21
C GLY A 25 -27.43 -12.40 -32.94
N GLN A 26 -28.33 -11.77 -33.71
CA GLN A 26 -29.30 -10.74 -33.31
C GLN A 26 -28.91 -9.55 -32.41
N ARG A 27 -29.06 -8.36 -33.02
CA ARG A 27 -29.22 -7.04 -32.40
C ARG A 27 -30.51 -6.96 -31.57
N TRP A 28 -30.43 -6.41 -30.36
CA TRP A 28 -31.57 -5.78 -29.68
C TRP A 28 -31.23 -4.34 -29.35
N LEU A 29 -31.94 -3.42 -30.00
CA LEU A 29 -32.06 -2.01 -29.65
C LEU A 29 -33.25 -1.89 -28.69
N THR A 30 -33.03 -1.42 -27.46
CA THR A 30 -34.14 -0.97 -26.60
C THR A 30 -33.86 0.46 -26.18
N ARG A 31 -34.56 1.40 -26.82
CA ARG A 31 -34.61 2.82 -26.43
C ARG A 31 -35.50 2.95 -25.19
N VAL A 32 -34.93 3.50 -24.13
CA VAL A 32 -35.65 4.08 -22.99
C VAL A 32 -36.31 5.38 -23.44
N ARG A 33 -37.58 5.60 -23.09
CA ARG A 33 -38.25 6.91 -23.19
C ARG A 33 -38.82 7.28 -21.83
N CYS A 34 -38.41 8.46 -21.36
CA CYS A 34 -38.85 9.10 -20.12
C CYS A 34 -40.33 9.48 -20.13
N ILE A 35 -40.99 9.16 -19.02
CA ILE A 35 -41.79 10.03 -18.12
C ILE A 35 -42.34 11.32 -18.71
N ASN A 36 -43.66 11.48 -18.63
CA ASN A 36 -44.30 12.78 -18.43
C ASN A 36 -45.37 12.63 -17.34
N THR A 37 -45.12 13.25 -16.18
CA THR A 37 -46.06 13.33 -15.06
C THR A 37 -46.64 14.75 -15.06
N THR A 38 -47.95 14.88 -15.18
CA THR A 38 -48.66 16.15 -15.02
C THR A 38 -49.36 16.10 -13.66
N ILE A 39 -48.94 16.95 -12.72
CA ILE A 39 -49.57 17.11 -11.41
C ILE A 39 -50.56 18.28 -11.51
N HIS A 40 -51.85 17.99 -11.31
CA HIS A 40 -52.86 19.00 -11.02
C HIS A 40 -52.87 19.29 -9.52
N ASN A 41 -52.80 20.58 -9.18
CA ASN A 41 -52.82 21.10 -7.83
C ASN A 41 -54.17 21.79 -7.65
N ASP A 42 -54.99 21.35 -6.68
CA ASP A 42 -56.20 22.08 -6.34
C ASP A 42 -56.64 21.85 -4.88
N LYS A 43 -56.93 22.98 -4.23
CA LYS A 43 -57.83 23.22 -3.07
C LYS A 43 -57.30 23.08 -1.62
N LYS A 44 -56.91 24.26 -1.13
CA LYS A 44 -57.25 24.99 0.11
C LYS A 44 -58.34 24.47 1.08
N GLU A 45 -58.10 24.91 2.35
CA GLU A 45 -59.02 25.13 3.50
C GLU A 45 -59.32 23.90 4.38
N SER A 46 -59.28 23.94 5.72
CA SER A 46 -59.47 25.00 6.73
C SER A 46 -58.95 24.53 8.12
N PHE A 47 -58.75 25.47 9.04
CA PHE A 47 -58.22 25.30 10.41
C PHE A 47 -59.32 25.40 11.50
N MET A 48 -59.03 24.80 12.67
CA MET A 48 -59.56 24.99 14.04
C MET A 48 -60.59 23.97 14.59
N PRO A 49 -60.65 23.72 15.93
CA PRO A 49 -59.65 23.86 16.99
C PRO A 49 -59.47 22.59 17.86
N ILE A 50 -58.40 22.57 18.67
CA ILE A 50 -58.11 21.54 19.68
C ILE A 50 -58.92 21.84 20.94
N ASP A 51 -59.74 20.88 21.37
CA ASP A 51 -60.39 20.89 22.69
C ASP A 51 -59.64 19.98 23.68
N ARG A 52 -59.41 20.50 24.88
CA ARG A 52 -58.78 19.81 26.01
C ARG A 52 -59.90 19.37 26.96
N ARG A 53 -60.08 18.05 27.10
CA ARG A 53 -60.55 17.28 28.27
C ARG A 53 -61.62 16.25 27.87
N THR A 54 -61.23 15.00 27.66
CA THR A 54 -61.94 13.85 28.27
C THR A 54 -61.05 12.61 28.21
N PHE A 55 -60.65 12.12 29.38
CA PHE A 55 -60.06 10.80 29.57
C PHE A 55 -61.21 9.82 29.78
N THR A 56 -61.36 8.81 28.93
CA THR A 56 -62.17 7.61 29.23
C THR A 56 -61.48 6.38 28.70
N LEU A 57 -61.12 5.47 29.62
CA LEU A 57 -60.67 4.11 29.36
C LEU A 57 -61.81 3.30 28.73
N SER A 58 -61.66 2.85 27.49
CA SER A 58 -62.28 1.62 26.98
C SER A 58 -61.92 1.41 25.52
N THR A 59 -60.94 0.54 25.26
CA THR A 59 -60.94 -0.56 24.26
C THR A 59 -59.51 -1.11 24.14
N VAL A 60 -59.11 -1.93 25.12
CA VAL A 60 -57.99 -2.87 24.98
C VAL A 60 -58.59 -4.16 24.45
N SER A 61 -58.60 -4.38 23.12
CA SER A 61 -58.78 -5.68 22.44
C SER A 61 -58.82 -5.50 20.91
N ALA A 62 -57.72 -5.09 20.28
CA ALA A 62 -57.49 -5.26 18.83
C ALA A 62 -56.04 -4.93 18.38
N LEU A 63 -55.02 -5.18 19.23
CA LEU A 63 -53.61 -4.91 18.90
C LEU A 63 -52.71 -5.95 19.58
N SER A 64 -52.89 -7.22 19.21
CA SER A 64 -52.01 -8.32 19.64
C SER A 64 -51.72 -9.32 18.52
N ALA A 65 -51.73 -8.84 17.26
CA ALA A 65 -51.26 -9.61 16.12
C ALA A 65 -50.58 -8.68 15.09
N LEU A 66 -49.43 -8.13 15.48
CA LEU A 66 -48.33 -7.69 14.61
C LEU A 66 -47.19 -7.29 15.55
N ALA A 67 -46.61 -8.29 16.20
CA ALA A 67 -45.24 -8.18 16.66
C ALA A 67 -44.38 -8.08 15.38
N LEU A 68 -44.21 -6.85 14.88
CA LEU A 68 -43.10 -6.53 14.00
C LEU A 68 -41.85 -6.85 14.81
N SER A 69 -41.24 -8.00 14.52
CA SER A 69 -39.87 -8.28 14.91
C SER A 69 -39.04 -7.02 14.66
N PRO A 70 -38.25 -6.53 15.62
CA PRO A 70 -37.28 -5.48 15.36
C PRO A 70 -36.11 -6.09 14.58
N THR A 71 -36.37 -6.60 13.38
CA THR A 71 -35.36 -6.81 12.36
C THR A 71 -35.18 -5.46 11.68
N VAL A 72 -34.48 -4.57 12.40
CA VAL A 72 -33.33 -3.84 11.87
C VAL A 72 -33.51 -3.38 10.42
N LEU A 73 -33.85 -2.09 10.24
CA LEU A 73 -33.50 -1.33 9.03
C LEU A 73 -31.97 -1.08 8.97
N ALA A 74 -31.16 -2.13 9.10
CA ALA A 74 -29.82 -2.11 8.54
C ALA A 74 -30.02 -2.46 7.07
N GLY A 75 -29.66 -1.55 6.17
CA GLY A 75 -29.53 -1.91 4.76
C GLY A 75 -28.66 -3.17 4.63
N GLU A 76 -28.96 -4.01 3.65
CA GLU A 76 -28.13 -5.19 3.37
C GLU A 76 -26.66 -4.78 3.32
N GLU A 77 -25.83 -5.43 4.13
CA GLU A 77 -24.39 -5.20 4.13
C GLU A 77 -23.84 -5.58 2.75
N LYS A 78 -23.15 -4.64 2.10
CA LYS A 78 -22.59 -4.81 0.74
C LYS A 78 -21.08 -4.91 0.79
N ASN A 79 -20.50 -5.56 -0.20
CA ASN A 79 -19.07 -5.44 -0.46
C ASN A 79 -18.79 -4.12 -1.18
N LYS A 80 -18.34 -3.12 -0.44
CA LYS A 80 -17.74 -1.91 -1.00
C LYS A 80 -16.36 -2.24 -1.55
N ARG A 81 -16.11 -1.92 -2.82
CA ARG A 81 -14.81 -2.11 -3.48
C ARG A 81 -14.41 -0.89 -4.28
N ILE A 82 -13.11 -0.64 -4.39
CA ILE A 82 -12.53 0.41 -5.20
C ILE A 82 -11.75 -0.23 -6.34
N VAL A 83 -12.17 0.07 -7.56
CA VAL A 83 -11.60 -0.50 -8.78
C VAL A 83 -10.82 0.53 -9.57
N LEU A 84 -9.86 0.07 -10.38
CA LEU A 84 -9.13 0.92 -11.31
C LEU A 84 -10.03 1.28 -12.51
N ALA A 85 -10.49 2.53 -12.60
CA ALA A 85 -11.38 2.99 -13.65
C ALA A 85 -10.65 3.45 -14.92
N SER A 86 -9.45 4.03 -14.77
CA SER A 86 -8.63 4.50 -15.87
C SER A 86 -7.14 4.50 -15.51
N ARG A 87 -6.26 4.57 -16.52
CA ARG A 87 -4.80 4.59 -16.31
C ARG A 87 -4.31 6.02 -16.04
N PRO A 88 -3.61 6.27 -14.93
CA PRO A 88 -3.04 7.59 -14.65
C PRO A 88 -1.86 7.91 -15.59
N VAL A 89 -1.82 9.14 -16.09
CA VAL A 89 -0.63 9.75 -16.70
C VAL A 89 0.01 10.67 -15.66
N GLY A 90 1.21 10.33 -15.18
CA GLY A 90 1.86 11.06 -14.10
C GLY A 90 1.20 10.82 -12.74
N LYS A 91 0.73 11.85 -12.05
CA LYS A 91 0.08 11.71 -10.73
C LYS A 91 -1.33 11.11 -10.88
N PRO A 92 -1.75 10.16 -10.03
CA PRO A 92 -3.11 9.65 -10.04
C PRO A 92 -4.10 10.71 -9.52
N THR A 93 -5.34 10.64 -10.00
CA THR A 93 -6.48 11.47 -9.61
C THR A 93 -7.67 10.57 -9.23
N LEU A 94 -8.73 11.16 -8.67
CA LEU A 94 -9.96 10.42 -8.31
C LEU A 94 -10.61 9.76 -9.54
N GLU A 95 -10.47 10.32 -10.73
CA GLU A 95 -11.01 9.76 -11.99
C GLU A 95 -10.36 8.41 -12.38
N ASN A 96 -9.20 8.08 -11.79
CA ASN A 96 -8.59 6.77 -11.97
C ASN A 96 -9.26 5.68 -11.15
N PHE A 97 -10.18 6.01 -10.26
CA PHE A 97 -10.84 5.07 -9.36
C PHE A 97 -12.37 5.15 -9.52
N ARG A 98 -13.03 4.03 -9.25
CA ARG A 98 -14.49 3.98 -9.10
C ARG A 98 -14.83 3.16 -7.86
N ILE A 99 -15.73 3.70 -7.05
CA ILE A 99 -16.26 3.02 -5.87
C ILE A 99 -17.52 2.27 -6.31
N GLU A 100 -17.63 1.01 -5.92
CA GLU A 100 -18.76 0.14 -6.23
C GLU A 100 -19.25 -0.56 -4.97
N ASP A 101 -20.56 -0.55 -4.73
CA ASP A 101 -21.20 -1.37 -3.70
C ASP A 101 -21.87 -2.58 -4.37
N VAL A 102 -21.23 -3.74 -4.24
CA VAL A 102 -21.71 -5.01 -4.83
C VAL A 102 -22.20 -5.97 -3.75
N ALA A 103 -22.94 -7.02 -4.13
CA ALA A 103 -23.35 -8.05 -3.18
C ALA A 103 -22.11 -8.73 -2.55
N ILE A 104 -22.20 -9.07 -1.26
CA ILE A 104 -21.14 -9.87 -0.61
C ILE A 104 -21.05 -11.22 -1.34
N PRO A 105 -19.86 -11.61 -1.82
CA PRO A 105 -19.69 -12.86 -2.56
C PRO A 105 -19.93 -14.07 -1.66
N LYS A 106 -20.50 -15.13 -2.22
CA LYS A 106 -20.69 -16.42 -1.53
C LYS A 106 -19.47 -17.31 -1.75
N ILE A 107 -19.12 -18.11 -0.74
CA ILE A 107 -17.98 -19.04 -0.82
C ILE A 107 -18.39 -20.43 -1.31
N ALA A 108 -17.51 -21.05 -2.09
CA ALA A 108 -17.56 -22.46 -2.46
C ALA A 108 -16.72 -23.32 -1.49
N ASP A 109 -16.74 -24.63 -1.69
CA ASP A 109 -15.92 -25.56 -0.90
C ASP A 109 -14.42 -25.27 -1.10
N GLY A 110 -13.65 -25.35 -0.01
CA GLY A 110 -12.24 -24.97 0.00
C GLY A 110 -11.98 -23.46 0.09
N GLN A 111 -13.01 -22.62 0.10
CA GLN A 111 -12.86 -21.17 0.18
C GLN A 111 -13.22 -20.60 1.56
N ILE A 112 -12.76 -19.36 1.79
CA ILE A 112 -13.07 -18.53 2.95
C ILE A 112 -13.56 -17.15 2.51
N LEU A 113 -14.41 -16.55 3.33
CA LEU A 113 -14.85 -15.17 3.18
C LEU A 113 -14.11 -14.32 4.20
N LEU A 114 -13.35 -13.35 3.70
CA LEU A 114 -12.61 -12.40 4.50
C LEU A 114 -13.38 -11.09 4.61
N LYS A 115 -13.42 -10.51 5.80
CA LYS A 115 -13.85 -9.12 6.06
C LYS A 115 -12.61 -8.28 6.38
N THR A 116 -12.33 -7.30 5.53
CA THR A 116 -11.17 -6.41 5.69
C THR A 116 -11.34 -5.51 6.91
N LYS A 117 -10.38 -5.56 7.84
CA LYS A 117 -10.30 -4.65 9.00
C LYS A 117 -9.41 -3.46 8.68
N TYR A 118 -8.24 -3.74 8.10
CA TYR A 118 -7.27 -2.72 7.74
C TYR A 118 -6.73 -2.97 6.33
N LEU A 119 -6.46 -1.88 5.61
CA LEU A 119 -5.84 -1.88 4.30
C LEU A 119 -4.55 -1.06 4.33
N SER A 120 -3.50 -1.63 3.78
CA SER A 120 -2.21 -0.98 3.59
C SER A 120 -2.27 -0.08 2.36
N LEU A 121 -1.78 1.17 2.47
CA LEU A 121 -1.48 2.00 1.30
C LEU A 121 0.03 2.11 1.12
N ASP A 122 0.53 1.68 -0.04
CA ASP A 122 1.96 1.54 -0.33
C ASP A 122 2.35 2.17 -1.67
N PRO A 123 3.53 2.82 -1.78
CA PRO A 123 3.95 3.50 -3.01
C PRO A 123 3.99 2.63 -4.26
N TYR A 124 4.33 1.34 -4.15
CA TYR A 124 4.45 0.44 -5.31
C TYR A 124 3.12 0.30 -6.07
N MET A 125 1.98 0.51 -5.41
CA MET A 125 0.66 0.43 -6.02
C MET A 125 0.54 1.37 -7.23
N ARG A 126 1.26 2.49 -7.25
CA ARG A 126 1.27 3.41 -8.40
C ARG A 126 1.82 2.75 -9.65
N GLY A 127 2.90 1.98 -9.52
CA GLY A 127 3.47 1.23 -10.64
C GLY A 127 2.50 0.19 -11.19
N ARG A 128 1.67 -0.41 -10.31
CA ARG A 128 0.66 -1.41 -10.66
C ARG A 128 -0.49 -0.84 -11.48
N MET A 129 -0.70 0.48 -11.44
CA MET A 129 -1.69 1.18 -12.25
C MET A 129 -1.21 1.41 -13.69
N ASN A 130 0.07 1.25 -14.01
CA ASN A 130 0.61 1.45 -15.35
C ASN A 130 0.33 0.26 -16.28
N ALA A 131 0.32 0.51 -17.60
CA ALA A 131 0.13 -0.54 -18.60
C ALA A 131 1.40 -1.38 -18.89
N GLY A 132 2.59 -0.88 -18.51
CA GLY A 132 3.89 -1.48 -18.84
C GLY A 132 4.27 -2.71 -18.01
N LYS A 133 5.34 -3.40 -18.43
CA LYS A 133 5.93 -4.52 -17.68
C LYS A 133 6.53 -4.04 -16.36
N SER A 134 6.39 -4.84 -15.31
CA SER A 134 6.97 -4.64 -13.98
C SER A 134 7.33 -6.00 -13.40
N TYR A 135 8.04 -6.04 -12.27
CA TYR A 135 8.36 -7.27 -11.55
C TYR A 135 7.11 -8.00 -11.06
N ALA A 136 5.96 -7.34 -11.02
CA ALA A 136 4.71 -7.97 -10.61
C ALA A 136 3.51 -7.43 -11.44
N SER A 137 2.48 -8.27 -11.62
CA SER A 137 1.37 -8.07 -12.57
C SER A 137 0.63 -6.72 -12.43
N ARG A 138 0.28 -6.04 -13.52
CA ARG A 138 -0.55 -4.82 -13.42
C ARG A 138 -1.98 -5.13 -12.93
N VAL A 139 -2.66 -4.13 -12.36
CA VAL A 139 -4.11 -4.19 -12.11
C VAL A 139 -4.84 -3.93 -13.41
N GLU A 140 -5.80 -4.75 -13.85
CA GLU A 140 -6.56 -4.45 -15.07
C GLU A 140 -7.68 -3.42 -14.83
N LEU A 141 -8.16 -2.79 -15.91
CA LEU A 141 -9.26 -1.83 -15.79
C LEU A 141 -10.54 -2.56 -15.36
N GLY A 142 -11.20 -2.04 -14.34
CA GLY A 142 -12.38 -2.65 -13.71
C GLY A 142 -12.05 -3.61 -12.57
N ASP A 143 -10.79 -3.99 -12.37
CA ASP A 143 -10.38 -4.83 -11.25
C ASP A 143 -10.20 -4.02 -9.97
N VAL A 144 -10.36 -4.71 -8.83
CA VAL A 144 -10.11 -4.16 -7.49
C VAL A 144 -8.66 -3.72 -7.38
N MET A 145 -8.44 -2.52 -6.85
CA MET A 145 -7.10 -2.02 -6.57
C MET A 145 -6.37 -2.92 -5.58
N VAL A 146 -5.11 -3.20 -5.85
CA VAL A 146 -4.31 -4.13 -5.03
C VAL A 146 -3.87 -3.51 -3.70
N GLY A 147 -3.68 -4.35 -2.69
CA GLY A 147 -3.13 -3.94 -1.40
C GLY A 147 -3.13 -5.06 -0.39
N GLY A 148 -2.16 -5.00 0.53
CA GLY A 148 -2.10 -5.88 1.70
C GLY A 148 -3.18 -5.51 2.70
N THR A 149 -3.80 -6.50 3.30
CA THR A 149 -4.94 -6.34 4.22
C THR A 149 -4.76 -7.20 5.46
N VAL A 150 -5.26 -6.70 6.58
CA VAL A 150 -5.55 -7.52 7.75
C VAL A 150 -7.05 -7.73 7.78
N SER A 151 -7.45 -8.99 7.79
CA SER A 151 -8.83 -9.40 7.61
C SER A 151 -9.24 -10.44 8.66
N GLU A 152 -10.53 -10.47 8.98
CA GLU A 152 -11.15 -11.52 9.77
C GLU A 152 -11.82 -12.54 8.85
N VAL A 153 -11.64 -13.83 9.11
CA VAL A 153 -12.41 -14.89 8.44
C VAL A 153 -13.83 -14.87 9.00
N VAL A 154 -14.81 -14.45 8.20
CA VAL A 154 -16.22 -14.35 8.65
C VAL A 154 -17.05 -15.58 8.27
N GLU A 155 -16.64 -16.31 7.24
CA GLU A 155 -17.19 -17.61 6.83
C GLU A 155 -16.05 -18.48 6.33
N SER A 156 -16.09 -19.79 6.59
CA SER A 156 -15.08 -20.73 6.10
C SER A 156 -15.69 -22.06 5.69
N ARG A 157 -15.26 -22.55 4.51
CA ARG A 157 -15.40 -23.93 4.05
C ARG A 157 -14.02 -24.54 3.73
N ASN A 158 -12.99 -24.02 4.39
CA ASN A 158 -11.60 -24.44 4.25
C ASN A 158 -11.14 -25.11 5.55
N SER A 159 -10.36 -26.19 5.46
CA SER A 159 -9.90 -26.95 6.63
C SER A 159 -8.80 -26.28 7.44
N THR A 160 -8.08 -25.30 6.87
CA THR A 160 -6.94 -24.63 7.50
C THR A 160 -7.38 -23.40 8.32
N PHE A 161 -8.45 -22.74 7.90
CA PHE A 161 -8.89 -21.46 8.45
C PHE A 161 -10.28 -21.58 9.07
N ASN A 162 -10.44 -21.03 10.27
CA ASN A 162 -11.70 -21.03 11.01
C ASN A 162 -12.31 -19.63 11.04
N ARG A 163 -13.62 -19.56 11.20
CA ARG A 163 -14.30 -18.29 11.48
C ARG A 163 -13.71 -17.64 12.74
N GLY A 164 -13.43 -16.34 12.65
CA GLY A 164 -12.80 -15.54 13.71
C GLY A 164 -11.27 -15.48 13.61
N ASP A 165 -10.63 -16.29 12.76
CA ASP A 165 -9.19 -16.17 12.52
C ASP A 165 -8.87 -14.79 11.94
N LEU A 166 -7.86 -14.12 12.50
CA LEU A 166 -7.28 -12.92 11.92
C LEU A 166 -6.14 -13.32 10.98
N VAL A 167 -6.14 -12.77 9.77
CA VAL A 167 -5.20 -13.14 8.72
C VAL A 167 -4.63 -11.92 8.01
N SER A 168 -3.38 -12.04 7.57
CA SER A 168 -2.76 -11.16 6.60
C SER A 168 -3.04 -11.73 5.23
N SER A 169 -3.65 -10.92 4.37
CA SER A 169 -4.03 -11.28 3.01
C SER A 169 -3.65 -10.16 2.04
N TYR A 170 -3.93 -10.39 0.76
CA TYR A 170 -3.73 -9.41 -0.30
C TYR A 170 -5.06 -9.12 -1.01
N SER A 171 -6.09 -8.86 -0.19
CA SER A 171 -7.49 -8.78 -0.63
C SER A 171 -7.79 -7.53 -1.44
N GLY A 172 -6.91 -6.53 -1.45
CA GLY A 172 -7.10 -5.28 -2.18
C GLY A 172 -8.09 -4.33 -1.51
N TRP A 173 -8.47 -3.29 -2.24
CA TRP A 173 -9.25 -2.16 -1.75
C TRP A 173 -10.74 -2.51 -1.74
N GLN A 174 -11.12 -3.44 -0.87
CA GLN A 174 -12.50 -3.88 -0.72
C GLN A 174 -12.79 -4.34 0.71
N SER A 175 -14.07 -4.28 1.10
CA SER A 175 -14.54 -4.67 2.42
C SER A 175 -14.63 -6.19 2.61
N TYR A 176 -14.85 -6.95 1.51
CA TYR A 176 -14.92 -8.41 1.53
C TYR A 176 -14.17 -9.04 0.36
N GLU A 177 -13.56 -10.20 0.58
CA GLU A 177 -12.90 -11.00 -0.45
C GLU A 177 -13.14 -12.49 -0.23
N VAL A 178 -13.38 -13.24 -1.32
CA VAL A 178 -13.34 -14.70 -1.30
C VAL A 178 -11.93 -15.14 -1.64
N SER A 179 -11.36 -15.99 -0.79
CA SER A 179 -10.03 -16.57 -1.02
C SER A 179 -10.07 -18.09 -0.94
N SER A 180 -9.16 -18.76 -1.64
CA SER A 180 -8.90 -20.19 -1.47
C SER A 180 -8.05 -20.51 -0.24
N GLY A 181 -7.57 -19.49 0.49
CA GLY A 181 -6.60 -19.65 1.57
C GLY A 181 -5.14 -19.66 1.09
N GLN A 182 -4.89 -19.73 -0.22
CA GLN A 182 -3.54 -19.73 -0.77
C GLN A 182 -2.86 -18.37 -0.54
N GLY A 183 -1.64 -18.39 0.01
CA GLY A 183 -0.86 -17.17 0.28
C GLY A 183 -1.39 -16.34 1.45
N ILE A 184 -2.36 -16.85 2.22
CA ILE A 184 -2.86 -16.21 3.43
C ILE A 184 -2.07 -16.73 4.63
N MET A 185 -1.70 -15.81 5.52
CA MET A 185 -1.02 -16.14 6.77
C MET A 185 -1.90 -15.75 7.95
N LYS A 186 -2.08 -16.66 8.92
CA LYS A 186 -2.69 -16.28 10.19
C LYS A 186 -1.80 -15.25 10.89
N LEU A 187 -2.42 -14.23 11.50
CA LEU A 187 -1.68 -13.25 12.29
C LEU A 187 -1.02 -13.97 13.46
N ASP A 188 0.25 -13.64 13.68
CA ASP A 188 0.97 -14.10 14.85
C ASP A 188 0.35 -13.43 16.10
N PRO A 189 -0.08 -14.19 17.12
CA PRO A 189 -0.72 -13.65 18.31
C PRO A 189 0.22 -12.76 19.14
N ARG A 190 1.53 -12.79 18.89
CA ARG A 190 2.52 -11.90 19.51
C ARG A 190 2.46 -10.46 18.96
N ILE A 191 1.76 -10.23 17.86
CA ILE A 191 1.59 -8.90 17.27
C ILE A 191 0.68 -8.05 18.20
N PRO A 192 1.18 -6.95 18.79
CA PRO A 192 0.45 -6.22 19.83
C PRO A 192 -0.73 -5.41 19.29
N LYS A 193 -0.66 -4.96 18.03
CA LYS A 193 -1.74 -4.29 17.30
C LYS A 193 -1.86 -4.92 15.93
N THR A 194 -3.04 -5.39 15.57
CA THR A 194 -3.26 -6.17 14.34
C THR A 194 -2.83 -5.42 13.08
N SER A 195 -3.01 -4.10 13.02
CA SER A 195 -2.57 -3.24 11.92
C SER A 195 -1.05 -3.23 11.70
N TYR A 196 -0.23 -3.55 12.73
CA TYR A 196 1.22 -3.61 12.61
C TYR A 196 1.69 -4.71 11.64
N ALA A 197 0.84 -5.72 11.40
CA ALA A 197 1.07 -6.75 10.38
C ALA A 197 1.07 -6.19 8.93
N LEU A 198 0.60 -4.95 8.72
CA LEU A 198 0.69 -4.22 7.44
C LEU A 198 1.91 -3.30 7.36
N GLY A 199 2.75 -3.33 8.39
CA GLY A 199 3.69 -2.29 8.69
C GLY A 199 5.00 -2.83 9.21
N VAL A 200 5.37 -2.43 10.43
CA VAL A 200 6.64 -2.80 11.09
C VAL A 200 6.81 -4.32 11.29
N LEU A 201 5.71 -5.07 11.46
CA LEU A 201 5.73 -6.54 11.54
C LEU A 201 5.16 -7.19 10.27
N GLY A 202 5.08 -6.42 9.18
CA GLY A 202 4.57 -6.84 7.88
C GLY A 202 5.61 -6.69 6.78
N MET A 203 5.13 -6.65 5.54
CA MET A 203 5.97 -6.46 4.35
C MET A 203 6.91 -5.25 4.47
N PRO A 204 6.48 -4.03 4.88
CA PRO A 204 7.40 -2.90 5.00
C PRO A 204 8.51 -3.10 6.04
N GLY A 205 8.20 -3.72 7.18
CA GLY A 205 9.20 -4.05 8.19
C GLY A 205 10.20 -5.09 7.69
N LEU A 206 9.71 -6.14 7.02
CA LEU A 206 10.55 -7.15 6.38
C LEU A 206 11.46 -6.52 5.32
N THR A 207 10.95 -5.58 4.52
CA THR A 207 11.76 -4.84 3.54
C THR A 207 12.92 -4.12 4.20
N GLY A 208 12.65 -3.40 5.31
CA GLY A 208 13.69 -2.70 6.06
C GLY A 208 14.72 -3.67 6.67
N TYR A 209 14.23 -4.75 7.26
CA TYR A 209 15.04 -5.78 7.91
C TYR A 209 15.98 -6.48 6.92
N VAL A 210 15.44 -7.11 5.87
CA VAL A 210 16.24 -7.85 4.88
C VAL A 210 17.17 -6.91 4.12
N GLY A 211 16.66 -5.76 3.67
CA GLY A 211 17.47 -4.80 2.93
C GLY A 211 18.68 -4.33 3.74
N LEU A 212 18.49 -4.06 5.03
CA LEU A 212 19.58 -3.62 5.89
C LEU A 212 20.49 -4.78 6.27
N MET A 213 19.95 -5.90 6.73
CA MET A 213 20.73 -7.00 7.32
C MET A 213 21.49 -7.81 6.27
N ASP A 214 20.89 -8.06 5.11
CA ASP A 214 21.48 -8.92 4.07
C ASP A 214 22.26 -8.12 3.01
N ILE A 215 21.87 -6.86 2.77
CA ILE A 215 22.49 -6.02 1.73
C ILE A 215 23.26 -4.84 2.34
N GLY A 216 22.69 -4.18 3.34
CA GLY A 216 23.40 -3.13 4.06
C GLY A 216 24.58 -3.69 4.85
N GLU A 217 24.39 -4.86 5.49
CA GLU A 217 25.35 -5.51 6.39
C GLU A 217 26.04 -4.49 7.32
N PRO A 218 25.29 -3.68 8.08
CA PRO A 218 25.84 -2.57 8.86
C PRO A 218 26.77 -3.06 9.97
N LYS A 219 27.85 -2.32 10.21
CA LYS A 219 28.84 -2.58 11.25
C LYS A 219 28.87 -1.43 12.26
N ALA A 220 29.23 -1.74 13.50
CA ALA A 220 29.38 -0.73 14.53
C ALA A 220 30.40 0.34 14.11
N GLY A 221 30.07 1.60 14.34
CA GLY A 221 30.88 2.76 13.94
C GLY A 221 30.67 3.25 12.51
N GLU A 222 30.01 2.48 11.64
CA GLU A 222 29.68 2.93 10.28
C GLU A 222 28.55 3.97 10.27
N THR A 223 28.50 4.75 9.19
CA THR A 223 27.42 5.71 8.91
C THR A 223 26.39 5.11 7.96
N VAL A 224 25.14 5.03 8.43
CA VAL A 224 23.97 4.59 7.68
C VAL A 224 23.08 5.80 7.37
N VAL A 225 22.82 6.04 6.08
CA VAL A 225 21.92 7.09 5.61
C VAL A 225 20.71 6.48 4.94
N LEU A 226 19.55 7.10 5.09
CA LEU A 226 18.35 6.72 4.36
C LEU A 226 17.41 7.89 4.10
N ALA A 227 16.72 7.84 2.97
CA ALA A 227 15.63 8.75 2.66
C ALA A 227 14.26 8.13 2.97
N ALA A 228 13.24 9.00 3.12
CA ALA A 228 11.93 8.63 3.65
C ALA A 228 12.00 8.01 5.06
N SER A 229 12.86 8.59 5.91
CA SER A 229 13.26 8.05 7.23
C SER A 229 12.09 7.81 8.20
N THR A 230 11.05 8.62 8.15
CA THR A 230 9.87 8.47 9.03
C THR A 230 8.74 7.65 8.39
N GLY A 231 9.00 7.00 7.26
CA GLY A 231 8.06 6.10 6.59
C GLY A 231 8.06 4.71 7.22
N ALA A 232 7.23 3.82 6.68
CA ALA A 232 7.08 2.46 7.19
C ALA A 232 8.41 1.68 7.20
N VAL A 233 9.11 1.66 6.06
CA VAL A 233 10.42 1.00 5.92
C VAL A 233 11.50 1.75 6.73
N GLY A 234 11.58 3.07 6.54
CA GLY A 234 12.63 3.88 7.14
C GLY A 234 12.67 3.79 8.66
N SER A 235 11.51 3.78 9.32
CA SER A 235 11.44 3.67 10.77
C SER A 235 12.05 2.38 11.32
N VAL A 236 12.00 1.28 10.56
CA VAL A 236 12.63 0.00 10.92
C VAL A 236 14.13 0.08 10.68
N VAL A 237 14.54 0.50 9.49
CA VAL A 237 15.95 0.55 9.07
C VAL A 237 16.80 1.37 10.03
N GLY A 238 16.37 2.59 10.36
CA GLY A 238 17.18 3.46 11.22
C GLY A 238 17.35 2.89 12.63
N GLN A 239 16.29 2.36 13.23
CA GLN A 239 16.35 1.79 14.58
C GLN A 239 17.17 0.49 14.62
N LEU A 240 17.08 -0.35 13.59
CA LEU A 240 17.96 -1.52 13.46
C LEU A 240 19.42 -1.10 13.29
N ALA A 241 19.73 -0.12 12.44
CA ALA A 241 21.08 0.39 12.29
C ALA A 241 21.64 0.96 13.61
N LYS A 242 20.81 1.72 14.37
CA LYS A 242 21.19 2.16 15.73
C LYS A 242 21.50 0.99 16.66
N SER A 243 20.69 -0.08 16.61
CA SER A 243 20.93 -1.29 17.43
C SER A 243 22.24 -2.01 17.08
N LYS A 244 22.78 -1.81 15.87
CA LYS A 244 24.08 -2.34 15.43
C LYS A 244 25.26 -1.40 15.73
N GLY A 245 25.01 -0.30 16.45
CA GLY A 245 26.04 0.65 16.85
C GLY A 245 26.47 1.60 15.73
N CYS A 246 25.64 1.80 14.71
CA CYS A 246 25.90 2.74 13.62
C CYS A 246 25.54 4.18 14.03
N ARG A 247 26.17 5.14 13.34
CA ARG A 247 25.64 6.49 13.20
C ARG A 247 24.54 6.46 12.14
N VAL A 248 23.37 7.00 12.45
CA VAL A 248 22.21 7.01 11.55
C VAL A 248 21.81 8.44 11.25
N VAL A 249 21.87 8.82 9.98
CA VAL A 249 21.45 10.13 9.50
C VAL A 249 20.26 9.96 8.56
N GLY A 250 19.14 10.62 8.89
CA GLY A 250 17.91 10.53 8.13
C GLY A 250 17.73 11.67 7.14
N ILE A 251 17.13 11.40 5.99
CA ILE A 251 16.52 12.40 5.13
C ILE A 251 15.01 12.25 5.20
N ALA A 252 14.31 13.32 5.59
CA ALA A 252 12.86 13.35 5.72
C ALA A 252 12.27 14.64 5.09
N GLY A 253 10.95 14.78 5.12
CA GLY A 253 10.23 15.94 4.60
C GLY A 253 10.17 17.06 5.63
N ALA A 254 8.95 17.44 6.03
CA ALA A 254 8.71 18.51 6.99
C ALA A 254 9.56 18.39 8.27
N LYS A 255 9.88 19.54 8.88
CA LYS A 255 10.73 19.65 10.07
C LYS A 255 10.29 18.74 11.21
N GLU A 256 8.98 18.61 11.43
CA GLU A 256 8.40 17.76 12.49
C GLU A 256 8.73 16.28 12.28
N LYS A 257 8.94 15.85 11.03
CA LYS A 257 9.39 14.50 10.72
C LYS A 257 10.87 14.33 11.05
N CYS A 258 11.71 15.31 10.74
CA CYS A 258 13.11 15.29 11.14
C CYS A 258 13.25 15.24 12.68
N GLU A 259 12.48 16.06 13.38
CA GLU A 259 12.46 16.05 14.85
C GLU A 259 12.00 14.70 15.42
N TYR A 260 10.98 14.08 14.83
CA TYR A 260 10.54 12.75 15.24
C TYR A 260 11.61 11.67 14.98
N ALA A 261 12.33 11.74 13.86
CA ALA A 261 13.41 10.80 13.58
C ALA A 261 14.50 10.86 14.67
N VAL A 262 14.89 12.06 15.09
CA VAL A 262 15.91 12.24 16.13
C VAL A 262 15.39 11.91 17.52
N LYS A 263 14.26 12.52 17.93
CA LYS A 263 13.76 12.46 19.31
C LYS A 263 13.07 11.13 19.65
N GLU A 264 12.38 10.53 18.69
CA GLU A 264 11.56 9.33 18.93
C GLU A 264 12.19 8.06 18.33
N LEU A 265 12.73 8.13 17.11
CA LEU A 265 13.36 6.97 16.47
C LEU A 265 14.85 6.79 16.84
N GLY A 266 15.45 7.76 17.55
CA GLY A 266 16.83 7.68 18.03
C GLY A 266 17.91 7.88 16.96
N TYR A 267 17.57 8.54 15.85
CA TYR A 267 18.54 8.91 14.82
C TYR A 267 19.53 9.94 15.38
N ASP A 268 20.78 9.92 14.92
CA ASP A 268 21.79 10.88 15.36
C ASP A 268 21.56 12.26 14.75
N ALA A 269 21.05 12.31 13.52
CA ALA A 269 20.67 13.54 12.84
C ALA A 269 19.57 13.28 11.80
N CYS A 270 18.85 14.33 11.41
CA CYS A 270 17.92 14.25 10.28
C CYS A 270 17.81 15.59 9.56
N VAL A 271 18.02 15.58 8.23
CA VAL A 271 17.94 16.75 7.36
C VAL A 271 16.65 16.74 6.52
N SER A 272 16.15 17.92 6.16
CA SER A 272 14.93 18.03 5.34
C SER A 272 15.26 18.15 3.86
N HIS A 273 14.64 17.33 3.01
CA HIS A 273 14.73 17.50 1.55
C HIS A 273 13.92 18.70 1.02
N TYR A 274 13.21 19.43 1.87
CA TYR A 274 12.59 20.70 1.52
C TYR A 274 13.57 21.86 1.63
N ASP A 275 14.68 21.69 2.34
CA ASP A 275 15.70 22.72 2.50
C ASP A 275 16.55 22.82 1.22
N SER A 276 16.80 24.05 0.77
CA SER A 276 17.60 24.30 -0.44
C SER A 276 19.06 23.91 -0.27
N ASP A 277 19.56 23.86 0.96
CA ASP A 277 20.94 23.52 1.34
C ASP A 277 21.06 22.11 1.96
N MET A 278 20.08 21.23 1.72
CA MET A 278 20.05 19.87 2.25
C MET A 278 21.34 19.07 2.00
N ALA A 279 21.99 19.26 0.85
CA ALA A 279 23.25 18.57 0.54
C ALA A 279 24.39 19.00 1.47
N GLN A 280 24.51 20.30 1.77
CA GLN A 280 25.50 20.84 2.69
C GLN A 280 25.22 20.39 4.12
N GLN A 281 23.94 20.39 4.54
CA GLN A 281 23.55 19.86 5.84
C GLN A 281 23.90 18.37 5.96
N LEU A 282 23.63 17.57 4.92
CA LEU A 282 23.93 16.14 4.93
C LEU A 282 25.43 15.87 5.02
N GLU A 283 26.25 16.62 4.27
CA GLU A 283 27.71 16.55 4.34
C GLU A 283 28.23 16.85 5.75
N ALA A 284 27.71 17.91 6.39
CA ALA A 284 28.06 18.28 7.76
C ALA A 284 27.70 17.17 8.78
N GLU A 285 26.58 16.47 8.55
CA GLU A 285 26.14 15.36 9.41
C GLU A 285 26.83 14.02 9.10
N CYS A 286 27.57 13.91 7.99
CA CYS A 286 28.28 12.70 7.57
C CYS A 286 29.79 12.96 7.42
N PRO A 287 30.51 13.43 8.46
CA PRO A 287 31.92 13.84 8.34
C PRO A 287 32.88 12.67 8.02
N GLN A 288 32.44 11.43 8.22
CA GLN A 288 33.19 10.22 7.90
C GLN A 288 32.73 9.55 6.58
N GLY A 289 31.86 10.22 5.81
CA GLY A 289 31.21 9.65 4.64
C GLY A 289 30.08 8.68 4.99
N ILE A 290 29.61 7.94 3.99
CA ILE A 290 28.44 7.06 4.07
C ILE A 290 28.82 5.64 3.67
N ASP A 291 28.67 4.69 4.59
CA ASP A 291 29.00 3.28 4.38
C ASP A 291 27.79 2.47 3.90
N VAL A 292 26.60 2.81 4.36
CA VAL A 292 25.35 2.21 3.90
C VAL A 292 24.37 3.30 3.54
N TYR A 293 23.83 3.24 2.32
CA TYR A 293 22.70 4.09 1.93
C TYR A 293 21.50 3.24 1.56
N PHE A 294 20.46 3.27 2.38
CA PHE A 294 19.22 2.55 2.12
C PHE A 294 18.32 3.39 1.18
N GLU A 295 18.27 3.01 -0.10
CA GLU A 295 17.63 3.79 -1.16
C GLU A 295 16.13 3.46 -1.29
N ASN A 296 15.28 4.45 -0.98
CA ASN A 296 13.81 4.38 -1.05
C ASN A 296 13.20 5.38 -2.05
N VAL A 297 13.97 6.37 -2.50
CA VAL A 297 13.47 7.63 -3.08
C VAL A 297 14.07 7.94 -4.45
N GLY A 298 15.39 7.95 -4.59
CA GLY A 298 16.09 8.56 -5.73
C GLY A 298 16.03 10.09 -5.71
N GLY A 299 16.13 10.72 -6.88
CA GLY A 299 15.99 12.18 -7.03
C GLY A 299 17.03 12.97 -6.23
N SER A 300 16.62 14.10 -5.65
CA SER A 300 17.52 15.00 -4.92
C SER A 300 18.20 14.35 -3.71
N SER A 301 17.59 13.35 -3.08
CA SER A 301 18.22 12.60 -1.98
C SER A 301 19.41 11.79 -2.48
N TRP A 302 19.27 11.10 -3.62
CA TRP A 302 20.38 10.38 -4.26
C TRP A 302 21.51 11.35 -4.61
N GLU A 303 21.17 12.50 -5.19
CA GLU A 303 22.15 13.51 -5.61
C GLU A 303 22.96 14.09 -4.44
N ALA A 304 22.33 14.26 -3.28
CA ALA A 304 23.03 14.71 -2.06
C ALA A 304 23.91 13.60 -1.44
N VAL A 305 23.48 12.35 -1.49
CA VAL A 305 24.19 11.21 -0.89
C VAL A 305 25.39 10.75 -1.73
N MET A 306 25.23 10.71 -3.05
CA MET A 306 26.19 10.09 -3.98
C MET A 306 27.63 10.60 -3.81
N PRO A 307 27.91 11.91 -3.63
CA PRO A 307 29.27 12.40 -3.39
C PRO A 307 29.93 11.89 -2.09
N LEU A 308 29.10 11.55 -1.09
CA LEU A 308 29.53 11.22 0.28
C LEU A 308 29.77 9.72 0.49
N LEU A 309 29.49 8.88 -0.51
CA LEU A 309 29.66 7.42 -0.40
C LEU A 309 31.12 7.03 -0.17
N ASN A 310 31.36 6.17 0.81
CA ASN A 310 32.70 5.63 1.10
C ASN A 310 33.12 4.54 0.11
N ASN A 311 34.40 4.17 0.16
CA ASN A 311 34.85 2.92 -0.45
C ASN A 311 34.12 1.75 0.20
N HIS A 312 33.73 0.77 -0.60
CA HIS A 312 32.97 -0.40 -0.20
C HIS A 312 31.57 -0.10 0.36
N ALA A 313 30.99 1.06 0.03
CA ALA A 313 29.63 1.38 0.44
C ALA A 313 28.62 0.37 -0.11
N ARG A 314 27.54 0.14 0.64
CA ARG A 314 26.46 -0.78 0.29
C ARG A 314 25.14 -0.06 0.15
N ILE A 315 24.43 -0.34 -0.94
CA ILE A 315 23.23 0.37 -1.34
C ILE A 315 22.11 -0.64 -1.62
N PRO A 316 21.33 -1.02 -0.59
CA PRO A 316 20.06 -1.71 -0.79
C PRO A 316 19.10 -0.79 -1.53
N VAL A 317 18.72 -1.16 -2.75
CA VAL A 317 17.77 -0.41 -3.58
C VAL A 317 16.38 -0.97 -3.35
N CYS A 318 15.66 -0.37 -2.41
CA CYS A 318 14.30 -0.74 -2.03
C CYS A 318 13.24 -0.08 -2.92
N GLY A 319 13.42 1.19 -3.27
CA GLY A 319 12.40 1.96 -3.96
C GLY A 319 12.94 3.24 -4.58
N LEU A 320 12.14 3.84 -5.47
CA LEU A 320 12.50 5.06 -6.20
C LEU A 320 11.28 6.00 -6.28
N ILE A 321 10.63 6.27 -5.14
CA ILE A 321 9.32 6.94 -5.10
C ILE A 321 9.29 8.30 -5.79
N ALA A 322 10.42 9.03 -5.84
CA ALA A 322 10.49 10.32 -6.53
C ALA A 322 10.16 10.21 -8.02
N ASN A 323 10.39 9.04 -8.62
CA ASN A 323 10.21 8.79 -10.04
C ASN A 323 8.88 8.11 -10.41
N TYR A 324 8.07 7.69 -9.43
CA TYR A 324 6.87 6.86 -9.69
C TYR A 324 5.77 7.58 -10.49
N ASN A 325 5.77 8.92 -10.45
CA ASN A 325 4.84 9.76 -11.21
C ASN A 325 5.52 10.47 -12.40
N ALA A 326 6.77 10.13 -12.72
CA ALA A 326 7.47 10.73 -13.86
C ALA A 326 6.87 10.23 -15.18
N THR A 327 6.67 11.15 -16.12
CA THR A 327 6.18 10.86 -17.48
C THR A 327 7.29 10.85 -18.53
N SER A 328 8.49 11.28 -18.14
CA SER A 328 9.69 11.32 -18.95
C SER A 328 10.93 11.21 -18.05
N LEU A 329 12.09 10.95 -18.65
CA LEU A 329 13.36 11.07 -17.94
C LEU A 329 13.59 12.53 -17.49
N PRO A 330 14.31 12.75 -16.37
CA PRO A 330 14.70 14.09 -15.96
C PRO A 330 15.63 14.72 -17.01
N PRO A 331 15.57 16.05 -17.20
CA PRO A 331 16.49 16.75 -18.09
C PRO A 331 17.93 16.71 -17.53
N GLY A 332 18.91 16.73 -18.42
CA GLY A 332 20.33 16.78 -18.06
C GLY A 332 21.17 15.76 -18.83
N PRO A 333 22.51 15.78 -18.63
CA PRO A 333 23.39 14.78 -19.22
C PRO A 333 23.11 13.41 -18.63
N ASP A 334 23.35 12.36 -19.42
CA ASP A 334 23.36 10.99 -18.91
C ASP A 334 24.44 10.83 -17.83
N ARG A 335 24.05 10.31 -16.68
CA ARG A 335 24.91 10.08 -15.50
C ARG A 335 25.25 8.61 -15.29
N MET A 336 24.81 7.71 -16.17
CA MET A 336 25.07 6.28 -16.02
C MET A 336 26.55 5.93 -16.04
N SER A 337 27.34 6.52 -16.94
CA SER A 337 28.79 6.30 -16.98
C SER A 337 29.49 6.79 -15.70
N MET A 338 29.00 7.88 -15.10
CA MET A 338 29.51 8.38 -13.82
C MET A 338 29.17 7.42 -12.67
N LEU A 339 27.93 6.93 -12.61
CA LEU A 339 27.52 5.92 -11.64
C LEU A 339 28.36 4.64 -11.76
N GLN A 340 28.53 4.12 -12.97
CA GLN A 340 29.36 2.94 -13.24
C GLN A 340 30.81 3.15 -12.81
N SER A 341 31.38 4.33 -13.12
CA SER A 341 32.74 4.69 -12.69
C SER A 341 32.87 4.75 -11.17
N MET A 342 31.85 5.26 -10.49
CA MET A 342 31.83 5.32 -9.03
C MET A 342 31.74 3.93 -8.42
N ILE A 343 30.85 3.06 -8.95
CA ILE A 343 30.72 1.67 -8.50
C ILE A 343 32.06 0.93 -8.65
N LEU A 344 32.73 1.10 -9.79
CA LEU A 344 34.02 0.49 -10.07
C LEU A 344 35.11 1.03 -9.13
N THR A 345 35.30 2.35 -9.06
CA THR A 345 36.44 2.95 -8.35
C THR A 345 36.31 2.87 -6.84
N LYS A 346 35.09 2.90 -6.30
CA LYS A 346 34.82 2.77 -4.86
C LYS A 346 34.45 1.35 -4.45
N SER A 347 34.42 0.37 -5.35
CA SER A 347 34.00 -1.02 -5.04
C SER A 347 32.63 -1.11 -4.35
N ILE A 348 31.67 -0.31 -4.80
CA ILE A 348 30.33 -0.23 -4.19
C ILE A 348 29.51 -1.46 -4.55
N ARG A 349 28.73 -1.96 -3.59
CA ARG A 349 27.63 -2.90 -3.87
C ARG A 349 26.31 -2.15 -3.95
N MET A 350 25.67 -2.13 -5.12
CA MET A 350 24.33 -1.59 -5.31
C MET A 350 23.40 -2.70 -5.79
N GLN A 351 22.39 -3.05 -4.98
CA GLN A 351 21.59 -4.24 -5.19
C GLN A 351 20.10 -3.97 -4.92
N GLY A 352 19.27 -4.19 -5.95
CA GLY A 352 17.82 -4.22 -5.80
C GLY A 352 17.34 -5.53 -5.18
N PHE A 353 16.20 -5.48 -4.49
CA PHE A 353 15.56 -6.64 -3.88
C PHE A 353 14.04 -6.44 -3.80
N ILE A 354 13.28 -7.53 -3.77
CA ILE A 354 11.82 -7.50 -3.68
C ILE A 354 11.37 -8.28 -2.45
N ALA A 355 10.56 -7.67 -1.60
CA ALA A 355 10.17 -8.24 -0.30
C ALA A 355 9.45 -9.60 -0.38
N SER A 356 8.74 -9.86 -1.49
CA SER A 356 8.01 -11.13 -1.70
C SER A 356 8.93 -12.34 -1.70
N ASP A 357 10.18 -12.17 -2.12
CA ASP A 357 11.17 -13.25 -2.17
C ASP A 357 11.57 -13.70 -0.75
N TYR A 358 11.24 -12.89 0.26
CA TYR A 358 11.62 -13.08 1.66
C TYR A 358 10.43 -13.27 2.61
N PHE A 359 9.19 -13.41 2.12
CA PHE A 359 8.01 -13.54 3.00
C PHE A 359 8.09 -14.71 3.99
N HIS A 360 8.85 -15.75 3.65
CA HIS A 360 9.14 -16.86 4.55
C HIS A 360 9.91 -16.45 5.83
N ARG A 361 10.53 -15.26 5.86
CA ARG A 361 11.25 -14.69 7.00
C ARG A 361 10.40 -13.74 7.87
N ILE A 362 9.10 -13.58 7.59
CA ILE A 362 8.21 -12.79 8.48
C ILE A 362 8.20 -13.33 9.92
N PRO A 363 8.17 -14.66 10.18
CA PRO A 363 8.27 -15.16 11.55
C PRO A 363 9.54 -14.74 12.28
N GLU A 364 10.69 -14.77 11.59
CA GLU A 364 11.99 -14.28 12.10
C GLU A 364 11.94 -12.79 12.44
N LEU A 365 11.36 -11.96 11.55
CA LEU A 365 11.13 -10.54 11.81
C LEU A 365 10.30 -10.30 13.08
N VAL A 366 9.21 -11.05 13.25
CA VAL A 366 8.32 -10.93 14.42
C VAL A 366 9.06 -11.31 15.70
N GLU A 367 9.94 -12.32 15.65
CA GLU A 367 10.76 -12.73 16.77
C GLU A 367 11.80 -11.67 17.16
N GLU A 368 12.45 -11.04 16.19
CA GLU A 368 13.48 -10.04 16.47
C GLU A 368 12.88 -8.68 16.89
N ILE A 369 11.85 -8.21 16.19
CA ILE A 369 11.31 -6.85 16.38
C ILE A 369 10.11 -6.82 17.34
N GLY A 370 9.31 -7.88 17.41
CA GLY A 370 8.12 -7.94 18.26
C GLY A 370 8.39 -7.57 19.72
N PRO A 371 9.40 -8.17 20.38
CA PRO A 371 9.76 -7.83 21.76
C PRO A 371 10.21 -6.36 21.93
N LEU A 372 10.95 -5.80 20.96
CA LEU A 372 11.42 -4.41 21.00
C LEU A 372 10.26 -3.42 20.89
N LEU A 373 9.24 -3.74 20.08
CA LEU A 373 8.01 -2.95 20.02
C LEU A 373 7.21 -3.05 21.32
N ALA A 374 7.10 -4.26 21.89
CA ALA A 374 6.36 -4.48 23.12
C ALA A 374 7.00 -3.79 24.33
N SER A 375 8.34 -3.78 24.42
CA SER A 375 9.10 -3.07 25.46
C SER A 375 9.17 -1.55 25.23
N GLY A 376 8.82 -1.08 24.03
CA GLY A 376 8.94 0.31 23.62
C GLY A 376 10.37 0.74 23.29
N GLN A 377 11.33 -0.20 23.19
CA GLN A 377 12.68 0.05 22.70
C GLN A 377 12.70 0.39 21.20
N MET A 378 11.74 -0.13 20.43
CA MET A 378 11.47 0.31 19.07
C MET A 378 10.17 1.11 19.05
N LYS A 379 10.20 2.30 18.44
CA LYS A 379 9.03 3.16 18.22
C LYS A 379 8.45 2.93 16.83
N TYR A 380 7.13 2.99 16.74
CA TYR A 380 6.42 2.84 15.49
C TYR A 380 5.19 3.74 15.44
N LYS A 381 4.93 4.33 14.27
CA LYS A 381 3.83 5.26 14.05
C LYS A 381 3.05 4.90 12.80
N GLU A 382 1.73 4.84 12.95
CA GLU A 382 0.77 4.71 11.85
C GLU A 382 0.09 6.05 11.63
N HIS A 383 -0.19 6.36 10.38
CA HIS A 383 -1.17 7.34 9.98
C HIS A 383 -2.42 6.58 9.57
N VAL A 384 -3.44 6.60 10.43
CA VAL A 384 -4.68 5.86 10.21
C VAL A 384 -5.71 6.79 9.56
N VAL A 385 -6.32 6.31 8.47
CA VAL A 385 -7.43 6.97 7.79
C VAL A 385 -8.67 6.11 7.96
N ASP A 386 -9.76 6.67 8.50
CA ASP A 386 -11.01 5.94 8.68
C ASP A 386 -11.82 5.88 7.38
N GLY A 387 -12.34 4.70 7.05
CA GLY A 387 -13.25 4.48 5.93
C GLY A 387 -12.55 4.20 4.59
N LEU A 388 -12.99 3.14 3.91
CA LEU A 388 -12.44 2.73 2.62
C LEU A 388 -12.59 3.82 1.54
N ASP A 389 -13.67 4.60 1.58
CA ASP A 389 -13.93 5.68 0.62
C ASP A 389 -12.82 6.74 0.58
N ASN A 390 -12.05 6.89 1.67
CA ASN A 390 -10.95 7.84 1.79
C ASN A 390 -9.60 7.29 1.27
N ALA A 391 -9.54 6.00 0.89
CA ALA A 391 -8.30 5.37 0.43
C ALA A 391 -7.66 6.05 -0.80
N PRO A 392 -8.40 6.46 -1.85
CA PRO A 392 -7.81 7.12 -3.01
C PRO A 392 -7.11 8.44 -2.65
N GLU A 393 -7.76 9.31 -1.88
CA GLU A 393 -7.19 10.60 -1.49
C GLU A 393 -5.96 10.43 -0.60
N ALA A 394 -6.05 9.53 0.39
CA ALA A 394 -4.94 9.17 1.25
C ALA A 394 -3.74 8.64 0.45
N PHE A 395 -4.00 7.81 -0.56
CA PHE A 395 -2.99 7.26 -1.46
C PHE A 395 -2.25 8.35 -2.25
N PHE A 396 -2.94 9.42 -2.68
CA PHE A 396 -2.28 10.55 -3.34
C PHE A 396 -1.32 11.29 -2.41
N GLY A 397 -1.69 11.36 -1.12
CA GLY A 397 -0.88 11.95 -0.06
C GLY A 397 0.50 11.32 0.09
N LEU A 398 0.65 10.01 -0.18
CA LEU A 398 1.94 9.31 -0.13
C LEU A 398 3.00 9.99 -1.02
N PHE A 399 2.62 10.38 -2.24
CA PHE A 399 3.54 10.96 -3.23
C PHE A 399 3.87 12.44 -2.98
N ARG A 400 3.22 13.06 -1.99
CA ARG A 400 3.48 14.44 -1.55
C ARG A 400 4.09 14.46 -0.15
N GLY A 401 4.34 13.29 0.44
CA GLY A 401 4.83 13.17 1.81
C GLY A 401 3.82 13.66 2.85
N ALA A 402 2.51 13.57 2.59
CA ALA A 402 1.48 14.02 3.52
C ALA A 402 1.35 13.09 4.74
N ASN A 403 1.61 11.79 4.57
CA ASN A 403 1.50 10.83 5.68
C ASN A 403 2.67 10.94 6.66
N PHE A 404 2.37 10.77 7.95
CA PHE A 404 3.38 10.71 9.00
C PHE A 404 3.37 9.34 9.66
N GLY A 405 4.28 8.47 9.22
CA GLY A 405 4.30 7.05 9.58
C GLY A 405 3.70 6.18 8.48
N LYS A 406 3.45 4.91 8.80
CA LYS A 406 2.82 3.96 7.86
C LYS A 406 1.37 4.35 7.60
N LEU A 407 1.00 4.56 6.34
CA LEU A 407 -0.38 4.86 5.96
C LEU A 407 -1.23 3.59 5.93
N VAL A 408 -2.26 3.55 6.77
CA VAL A 408 -3.22 2.44 6.90
C VAL A 408 -4.63 3.01 6.83
N VAL A 409 -5.52 2.34 6.12
CA VAL A 409 -6.94 2.63 6.11
C VAL A 409 -7.65 1.66 7.06
N LYS A 410 -8.37 2.18 8.05
CA LYS A 410 -9.27 1.38 8.88
C LYS A 410 -10.61 1.22 8.15
N VAL A 411 -10.93 0.00 7.78
CA VAL A 411 -12.10 -0.34 6.95
C VAL A 411 -13.30 -0.73 7.82
N SER A 412 -13.09 -1.50 8.89
CA SER A 412 -14.15 -1.88 9.84
C SER A 412 -13.69 -2.00 11.29
#